data_AF-A0A7V8E7A5-F1
#
_entry.id   AF-A0A7V8E7A5-F1
#
_cell.length_a   1.000
_cell.length_b   1.000
_cell.length_c   1.000
_cell.angle_alpha   90.00
_cell.angle_beta   90.00
_cell.angle_gamma   90.00
#
_symmetry.space_group_name_H-M   'P 1'
#
loop_
_entity.id
_entity.type
_entity.pdbx_description
1 polymer ?
#
loop_
_entity_poly.entity_id
_entity_poly.type
_entity_poly.pdbx_seq_one_letter_code
_entity_poly.pdbx_strand_id
1 'polypeptide(L)' 'MKALLVTVFALAGAAALAAQPTPDEMEKEARSLRVDDVAWRGIAWKSCLLEGLAEAKKTGKPAILWIFIDRPVNDERC' A
#
# COMPACT_ATOMS: atom_id res chain seq x y z
N MET A 1 16.85 47.05 2.53
CA MET A 1 17.01 45.69 1.96
C MET A 1 16.64 44.56 2.93
N LYS A 2 16.88 44.66 4.26
CA LYS A 2 16.49 43.61 5.23
C LYS A 2 14.97 43.46 5.46
N ALA A 3 14.20 44.55 5.41
CA ALA A 3 12.75 44.52 5.63
C ALA A 3 11.98 43.78 4.53
N LEU A 4 12.46 43.83 3.27
CA LEU A 4 11.79 43.20 2.13
C LEU A 4 11.94 41.66 2.14
N LEU A 5 13.04 41.15 2.72
CA LEU A 5 13.33 39.71 2.76
C LEU A 5 12.44 38.97 3.79
N VAL A 6 12.07 39.66 4.88
CA VAL A 6 11.25 39.08 5.97
C VAL A 6 9.78 38.93 5.52
N THR A 7 9.29 39.83 4.67
CA THR A 7 7.91 39.78 4.17
C THR A 7 7.68 38.64 3.17
N VAL A 8 8.70 38.26 2.39
CA VAL A 8 8.59 37.17 1.40
C VAL A 8 8.52 35.79 2.08
N PHE A 9 9.23 35.59 3.20
CA PHE A 9 9.16 34.33 3.94
C PHE A 9 7.83 34.12 4.69
N ALA A 10 7.16 35.20 5.09
CA ALA A 10 5.85 35.11 5.75
C ALA A 10 4.72 34.69 4.79
N LEU A 11 4.78 35.06 3.51
CA LEU A 11 3.78 34.65 2.52
C LEU A 11 3.91 33.18 2.10
N ALA A 12 5.13 32.61 2.10
CA ALA A 12 5.35 31.22 1.72
C ALA A 12 4.90 30.21 2.81
N GLY A 13 4.95 30.61 4.09
CA GLY A 13 4.51 29.76 5.21
C GLY A 13 2.99 29.62 5.33
N ALA A 14 2.22 30.64 4.93
CA ALA A 14 0.75 30.62 5.00
C ALA A 14 0.13 29.70 3.93
N ALA A 15 0.78 29.51 2.78
CA ALA A 15 0.34 28.59 1.74
C ALA A 15 0.56 27.10 2.11
N ALA A 16 1.43 26.82 3.09
CA ALA A 16 1.69 25.45 3.56
C ALA A 16 0.73 24.97 4.65
N LEU A 17 -0.06 25.86 5.26
CA LEU A 17 -1.26 25.50 6.03
C LEU A 17 -2.48 25.35 5.10
N ALA A 18 -2.33 24.61 4.01
CA ALA A 18 -3.50 24.09 3.34
C ALA A 18 -4.31 23.31 4.37
N ALA A 19 -5.58 23.66 4.54
CA ALA A 19 -6.48 22.99 5.47
C ALA A 19 -6.41 21.48 5.20
N GLN A 20 -6.05 20.71 6.22
CA GLN A 20 -6.05 19.25 6.09
C GLN A 20 -7.50 18.80 5.87
N PRO A 21 -7.73 17.84 4.96
CA PRO A 21 -9.07 17.29 4.76
C PRO A 21 -9.58 16.72 6.08
N THR A 22 -10.85 16.95 6.37
CA THR A 22 -11.55 16.35 7.49
C THR A 22 -11.62 14.83 7.32
N PRO A 23 -11.84 14.05 8.40
CA PRO A 23 -12.00 12.60 8.30
C PRO A 23 -13.07 12.17 7.27
N ASP A 24 -14.18 12.91 7.19
CA ASP A 24 -15.26 12.64 6.24
C ASP A 24 -14.83 12.88 4.78
N GLU A 25 -14.07 13.95 4.53
CA GLU A 25 -13.51 14.24 3.20
C GLU A 25 -12.51 13.16 2.78
N MET A 26 -11.66 12.72 3.70
CA MET A 26 -10.72 11.62 3.47
C MET A 26 -11.44 10.30 3.19
N GLU A 27 -12.50 9.99 3.93
CA GLU A 27 -13.26 8.74 3.74
C GLU A 27 -13.99 8.74 2.39
N LYS A 28 -14.52 9.90 1.98
CA LYS A 28 -15.13 10.09 0.67
C LYS A 28 -14.12 9.92 -0.46
N GLU A 29 -12.93 10.48 -0.32
CA GLU A 29 -11.84 10.31 -1.29
C GLU A 29 -11.35 8.86 -1.34
N ALA A 30 -11.15 8.21 -0.19
CA ALA A 30 -10.77 6.81 -0.13
C ALA A 30 -11.80 5.91 -0.82
N ARG A 31 -13.10 6.20 -0.66
CA ARG A 31 -14.18 5.51 -1.37
C ARG A 31 -14.16 5.77 -2.87
N SER A 32 -13.84 6.98 -3.33
CA SER A 32 -13.78 7.28 -4.77
C SER A 32 -12.59 6.63 -5.47
N LEU A 33 -11.49 6.41 -4.74
CA LEU A 33 -10.29 5.70 -5.23
C LEU A 33 -10.42 4.18 -5.17
N ARG A 34 -11.44 3.66 -4.48
CA ARG A 34 -11.62 2.21 -4.30
C ARG A 34 -12.00 1.58 -5.64
N VAL A 35 -11.20 0.59 -6.04
CA VAL A 35 -11.55 -0.32 -7.13
C VAL A 35 -12.16 -1.59 -6.52
N ASP A 36 -13.42 -1.87 -6.86
CA ASP A 36 -14.13 -3.03 -6.31
C ASP A 36 -13.65 -4.34 -6.91
N ASP A 37 -13.47 -4.38 -8.23
CA ASP A 37 -12.95 -5.54 -8.95
C ASP A 37 -11.45 -5.37 -9.25
N VAL A 38 -10.62 -5.90 -8.35
CA VAL A 38 -9.17 -5.95 -8.56
C VAL A 38 -8.76 -7.37 -8.91
N ALA A 39 -8.08 -7.53 -10.04
CA ALA A 39 -7.74 -8.84 -10.60
C ALA A 39 -7.03 -9.79 -9.61
N TRP A 40 -6.21 -9.24 -8.70
CA TRP A 40 -5.47 -10.03 -7.73
C TRP A 40 -6.35 -10.65 -6.62
N ARG A 41 -7.56 -10.10 -6.36
CA ARG A 41 -8.54 -10.72 -5.43
C ARG A 41 -9.14 -12.01 -5.97
N GLY A 42 -9.14 -12.20 -7.30
CA GLY A 42 -9.64 -13.41 -7.95
C GLY A 42 -8.62 -14.56 -8.03
N ILE A 43 -7.37 -14.33 -7.64
CA ILE A 43 -6.32 -15.34 -7.69
C ILE A 43 -6.50 -16.32 -6.51
N ALA A 44 -6.50 -17.62 -6.80
CA ALA A 44 -6.49 -18.67 -5.78
C ALA A 44 -5.10 -18.79 -5.14
N TRP A 45 -4.75 -17.84 -4.28
CA TRP A 45 -3.44 -17.75 -3.64
C TRP A 45 -3.10 -19.00 -2.85
N LYS A 46 -1.87 -19.49 -3.04
CA LYS A 46 -1.26 -20.43 -2.10
C LYS A 46 -0.71 -19.66 -0.91
N SER A 47 -1.05 -20.10 0.30
CA SER A 47 -0.58 -19.52 1.56
C SER A 47 0.64 -20.24 2.14
N CYS A 48 0.92 -21.48 1.71
CA CYS A 48 2.13 -22.23 2.06
C CYS A 48 3.15 -22.16 0.91
N LEU A 49 4.38 -21.78 1.25
CA LEU A 49 5.50 -21.68 0.30
C LEU A 49 5.81 -23.03 -0.36
N LEU A 50 5.80 -24.12 0.41
CA LEU A 50 6.15 -25.45 -0.07
C LEU A 50 5.13 -25.98 -1.09
N GLU A 51 3.85 -25.70 -0.87
CA GLU A 51 2.78 -26.05 -1.82
C GLU A 51 2.94 -25.31 -3.15
N GLY A 52 3.24 -24.01 -3.09
CA GLY A 52 3.53 -23.21 -4.28
C GLY A 52 4.70 -23.74 -5.08
N LEU A 53 5.79 -24.08 -4.38
CA LEU A 53 6.98 -24.64 -5.01
C LEU A 53 6.70 -26.01 -5.66
N ALA A 54 5.96 -26.87 -4.97
CA ALA A 54 5.57 -28.18 -5.49
C ALA A 54 4.69 -28.06 -6.74
N GLU A 55 3.73 -27.14 -6.76
CA GLU A 55 2.87 -26.90 -7.93
C GLU A 55 3.64 -26.30 -9.11
N ALA A 56 4.52 -25.33 -8.87
CA ALA A 56 5.38 -24.76 -9.91
C ALA A 56 6.26 -25.84 -10.55
N LYS A 57 6.86 -26.70 -9.73
CA LYS A 57 7.65 -27.84 -10.20
C LYS A 57 6.82 -28.85 -10.99
N LYS A 58 5.61 -29.18 -10.51
CA LYS A 58 4.70 -30.13 -11.16
C LYS A 58 4.20 -29.63 -12.52
N THR A 59 3.90 -28.34 -12.63
CA THR A 59 3.28 -27.75 -13.83
C THR A 59 4.28 -27.15 -14.80
N GLY A 60 5.53 -26.90 -14.37
CA GLY A 60 6.53 -26.20 -15.16
C GLY A 60 6.19 -24.72 -15.41
N LYS A 61 5.26 -24.15 -14.63
CA LYS A 61 4.81 -22.75 -14.74
C LYS A 61 5.13 -21.99 -13.45
N PRO A 62 5.34 -20.66 -13.53
CA PRO A 62 5.44 -19.84 -12.33
C PRO A 62 4.16 -19.93 -11.49
N ALA A 63 4.32 -20.11 -10.18
CA ALA A 63 3.23 -20.01 -9.21
C ALA A 63 3.27 -18.64 -8.52
N ILE A 64 2.10 -18.02 -8.32
CA ILE A 64 1.99 -16.77 -7.58
C ILE A 64 1.63 -17.09 -6.13
N LEU A 65 2.44 -16.58 -5.20
CA LEU A 65 2.40 -16.92 -3.79
C LEU A 65 2.16 -15.66 -2.96
N TRP A 66 1.27 -15.74 -1.98
CA TRP A 66 1.11 -14.71 -0.96
C TRP A 66 1.76 -15.23 0.32
N ILE A 67 3.00 -14.80 0.57
CA ILE A 67 3.73 -15.20 1.77
C ILE A 67 3.87 -14.02 2.72
N PHE A 68 3.71 -14.29 4.01
CA PHE A 68 4.07 -13.33 5.04
C PHE A 68 5.59 -13.36 5.21
N ILE A 69 6.25 -12.24 4.96
CA ILE A 69 7.64 -12.03 5.38
C ILE A 69 7.64 -11.69 6.89
N ASP A 70 8.69 -12.09 7.62
CA ASP A 70 8.83 -11.94 9.09
C ASP A 70 8.01 -12.90 9.97
N ARG A 71 8.04 -14.20 9.65
CA ARG A 71 7.44 -15.23 10.50
C ARG A 71 8.48 -15.88 11.41
N PRO A 72 8.10 -16.32 12.62
CA PRO A 72 8.97 -17.11 13.49
C PRO A 72 9.52 -18.34 12.76
N VAL A 73 10.75 -18.76 13.07
CA VAL A 73 11.39 -19.93 12.45
C VAL A 73 10.62 -21.24 12.68
N ASN A 74 9.78 -21.28 13.71
CA ASN A 74 8.94 -22.40 14.10
C ASN A 74 7.47 -22.22 13.70
N ASP A 75 7.17 -21.36 12.70
CA ASP A 75 5.79 -21.20 12.25
C ASP A 75 5.31 -22.43 11.49
N GLU A 76 4.45 -23.21 12.15
CA GLU A 76 3.84 -24.44 11.63
C GLU A 76 2.73 -24.20 10.60
N ARG A 77 2.52 -22.95 10.16
CA ARG A 77 1.54 -22.63 9.09
C ARG A 77 2.20 -22.78 7.73
N CYS A 78 2.64 -24.00 7.48
CA CYS A 78 2.79 -24.75 6.24
C CYS A 78 2.51 -26.20 6.68
#